data_AF-A0A7W7VPZ4-F1
#
_entry.id   AF-A0A7W7VPZ4-F1
#
_cell.length_a   1.000
_cell.length_b   1.000
_cell.length_c   1.000
_cell.angle_alpha   90.00
_cell.angle_beta   90.00
_cell.angle_gamma   90.00
#
_symmetry.space_group_name_H-M   'P 1'
#
loop_
_entity.id
_entity.type
_entity.pdbx_description
1 polymer ?
#
loop_
_entity_poly.entity_id
_entity_poly.type
_entity_poly.pdbx_seq_one_letter_code
_entity_poly.pdbx_strand_id
1 'polypeptide(L)'
;MHVDLEGEGLGRLIDSARQALRTAGEPLPDVTGEGESAGGLVRATAGGAGTLESLRLDPRALRAGSQELAEQIVDAVNAALSDLRSRVGAVPSVPGVTGLEAELERLQEEALTRLDAFTGAIGDVLARIEGRAG
;
A
#
# COMPACT_ATOMS: atom_id res chain seq x y z
N MET A 1 -19.28 39.94 -1.60
CA MET A 1 -18.44 39.00 -2.36
C MET A 1 -18.33 37.75 -1.50
N HIS A 2 -19.29 36.84 -1.65
CA HIS A 2 -19.44 35.62 -0.86
C HIS A 2 -18.84 34.51 -1.70
N VAL A 3 -17.78 33.85 -1.21
CA VAL A 3 -17.05 32.85 -2.00
C VAL A 3 -17.65 31.49 -1.68
N ASP A 4 -18.28 30.87 -2.68
CA ASP A 4 -18.80 29.51 -2.73
C ASP A 4 -17.68 28.46 -2.57
N LEU A 5 -17.06 28.36 -1.39
CA LEU A 5 -15.91 27.48 -1.14
C LEU A 5 -16.29 26.04 -0.71
N GLU A 6 -17.55 25.78 -0.36
CA GLU A 6 -17.95 24.47 0.19
C GLU A 6 -18.24 23.43 -0.92
N GLY A 7 -18.64 23.85 -2.12
CA GLY A 7 -18.99 22.94 -3.23
C GLY A 7 -17.78 22.43 -4.05
N GLU A 8 -16.78 23.29 -4.29
CA GLU A 8 -15.62 22.94 -5.11
C GLU A 8 -14.60 22.04 -4.39
N GLY A 9 -14.55 22.10 -3.05
CA GLY A 9 -13.70 21.24 -2.24
C GLY A 9 -14.14 19.77 -2.31
N LEU A 10 -15.44 19.53 -2.16
CA LEU A 10 -16.01 18.19 -2.22
C LEU A 10 -15.88 17.56 -3.61
N GLY A 11 -16.07 18.35 -4.67
CA GLY A 11 -15.86 17.88 -6.05
C GLY A 11 -14.43 17.38 -6.28
N ARG A 12 -13.42 18.15 -5.84
CA ARG A 12 -12.01 17.75 -5.93
C ARG A 12 -11.68 16.51 -5.11
N LEU A 13 -12.29 16.35 -3.93
CA LEU A 13 -12.12 15.16 -3.11
C LEU A 13 -12.72 13.91 -3.75
N ILE A 14 -13.93 14.01 -4.33
CA ILE A 14 -14.57 12.89 -5.03
C ILE A 14 -13.77 12.48 -6.27
N ASP A 15 -13.25 13.45 -7.03
CA ASP A 15 -12.44 13.16 -8.21
C ASP A 15 -11.07 12.56 -7.83
N SER A 16 -10.46 13.04 -6.73
CA SER A 16 -9.24 12.45 -6.17
C SER A 16 -9.46 11.01 -5.67
N ALA A 17 -10.57 10.75 -4.97
CA ALA A 17 -10.94 9.41 -4.53
C ALA A 17 -11.22 8.47 -5.70
N ARG A 18 -11.93 8.93 -6.74
CA ARG A 18 -12.15 8.17 -7.98
C ARG A 18 -10.85 7.88 -8.72
N GLN A 19 -9.91 8.82 -8.71
CA GLN A 19 -8.61 8.64 -9.33
C GLN A 19 -7.74 7.64 -8.57
N ALA A 20 -7.70 7.72 -7.24
CA ALA A 20 -7.03 6.74 -6.39
C ALA A 20 -7.60 5.33 -6.56
N LEU A 21 -8.93 5.19 -6.65
CA LEU A 21 -9.59 3.90 -6.92
C LEU A 21 -9.25 3.34 -8.30
N ARG A 22 -9.09 4.19 -9.33
CA ARG A 22 -8.65 3.75 -10.66
C ARG A 22 -7.20 3.26 -10.65
N THR A 23 -6.29 3.98 -9.98
CA THR A 23 -4.89 3.58 -9.86
C THR A 23 -4.72 2.34 -8.98
N ALA A 24 -5.54 2.16 -7.94
CA ALA A 24 -5.56 0.95 -7.13
C ALA A 24 -6.17 -0.26 -7.87
N GLY A 25 -7.02 -0.01 -8.86
CA GLY A 25 -7.62 -1.04 -9.71
C GLY A 25 -6.85 -1.33 -11.00
N GLU A 26 -5.77 -0.60 -11.28
CA GLU A 26 -4.84 -1.01 -12.35
C GLU A 26 -4.25 -2.35 -11.94
N PRO A 27 -4.30 -3.37 -12.84
CA PRO A 27 -3.67 -4.63 -12.55
C PRO A 27 -2.20 -4.32 -12.25
N LEU A 28 -1.79 -4.62 -11.01
CA LEU A 28 -0.39 -4.65 -10.65
C LEU A 28 0.32 -5.40 -11.79
N PRO A 29 1.44 -4.87 -12.34
CA PRO A 29 2.18 -5.62 -13.34
C PRO A 29 2.34 -7.03 -12.82
N ASP A 30 2.10 -8.07 -13.63
CA ASP A 30 2.19 -9.48 -13.20
C ASP A 30 3.60 -9.73 -12.65
N VAL A 31 3.80 -9.41 -11.37
CA VAL A 31 5.08 -9.54 -10.70
C VAL A 31 5.15 -11.00 -10.37
N THR A 32 5.92 -11.71 -11.19
CA THR A 32 6.25 -13.10 -10.96
C THR A 32 7.66 -13.17 -10.39
N GLY A 33 7.82 -14.04 -9.40
CA GLY A 33 9.12 -14.45 -8.87
C GLY A 33 9.50 -15.82 -9.43
N GLU A 34 10.77 -15.98 -9.77
CA GLU A 34 11.31 -17.26 -10.24
C GLU A 34 12.33 -17.80 -9.25
N GLY A 35 12.29 -19.11 -9.01
CA GLY A 35 13.23 -19.81 -8.16
C GLY A 35 13.69 -21.10 -8.81
N GLU A 36 14.96 -21.44 -8.61
CA GLU A 36 15.54 -22.69 -9.09
C GLU A 36 16.35 -23.38 -8.00
N SER A 37 16.45 -24.71 -8.08
CA SER A 37 17.28 -25.51 -7.20
C SER A 37 18.02 -26.64 -7.94
N ALA A 38 19.01 -27.22 -7.27
CA ALA A 38 19.93 -28.24 -7.79
C ALA A 38 20.50 -27.92 -9.19
N GLY A 39 20.86 -26.65 -9.45
CA GLY A 39 21.42 -26.23 -10.74
C GLY A 39 20.42 -26.23 -11.90
N GLY A 40 19.14 -25.95 -11.63
CA GLY A 40 18.07 -25.84 -12.63
C GLY A 40 17.23 -27.11 -12.81
N LEU A 41 17.44 -28.13 -11.98
CA LEU A 41 16.68 -29.38 -12.03
C LEU A 41 15.27 -29.23 -11.46
N VAL A 42 15.06 -28.25 -10.58
CA VAL A 42 13.73 -27.87 -10.06
C VAL A 42 13.55 -26.37 -10.27
N ARG A 43 12.43 -25.97 -10.89
CA ARG A 43 12.09 -24.56 -11.10
C ARG A 43 10.67 -24.26 -10.65
N ALA A 44 10.52 -23.23 -9.84
CA ALA A 44 9.25 -22.75 -9.32
C ALA A 44 8.98 -21.32 -9.82
N THR A 45 7.73 -21.02 -10.14
CA THR A 45 7.26 -19.67 -10.47
C THR A 45 6.17 -19.28 -9.48
N ALA A 46 6.42 -18.23 -8.72
CA ALA A 46 5.46 -17.63 -7.80
C ALA A 46 4.79 -16.43 -8.47
N GLY A 47 3.46 -16.41 -8.46
CA GLY A 47 2.65 -15.34 -9.00
C GLY A 47 2.40 -14.22 -8.01
N GLY A 48 1.73 -13.17 -8.50
CA GLY A 48 1.19 -12.11 -7.66
C GLY A 48 0.34 -12.69 -6.52
N ALA A 49 0.36 -12.02 -5.37
CA ALA A 49 -0.30 -12.45 -4.12
C ALA A 49 0.26 -13.73 -3.45
N GLY A 50 1.46 -14.19 -3.82
CA GLY A 50 2.15 -15.29 -3.13
C GLY A 50 1.59 -16.67 -3.46
N THR A 51 0.95 -16.81 -4.62
CA THR A 51 0.47 -18.09 -5.14
C THR A 51 1.57 -18.78 -5.96
N LEU A 52 1.62 -20.12 -5.96
CA LEU A 52 2.52 -20.87 -6.83
C LEU A 52 1.84 -21.11 -8.17
N GLU A 53 2.35 -20.52 -9.24
CA GLU A 53 1.77 -20.63 -10.59
C GLU A 53 2.27 -21.87 -11.32
N SER A 54 3.55 -22.20 -11.17
CA SER A 54 4.13 -23.35 -11.85
C SER A 54 5.28 -23.99 -11.08
N LEU A 55 5.38 -25.32 -11.20
CA LEU A 55 6.51 -26.12 -10.72
C LEU A 55 6.95 -27.06 -11.84
N ARG A 56 8.20 -26.95 -12.26
CA ARG A 56 8.81 -27.82 -13.26
C ARG A 56 9.93 -28.63 -12.61
N LEU A 57 9.89 -29.93 -12.89
CA LEU A 57 10.84 -30.91 -12.38
C LEU A 57 11.52 -31.58 -13.57
N ASP A 58 12.84 -31.54 -13.62
CA ASP A 58 13.60 -32.28 -14.62
C ASP A 58 13.58 -33.79 -14.27
N PRO A 59 13.47 -34.69 -15.26
CA PRO A 59 13.52 -36.15 -15.02
C PRO A 59 14.77 -36.62 -14.27
N ARG A 60 15.87 -35.87 -14.27
CA ARG A 60 17.07 -36.15 -13.48
C ARG A 60 16.86 -35.86 -11.99
N ALA A 61 16.04 -34.87 -11.63
CA ALA A 61 15.66 -34.61 -10.24
C ALA A 61 14.87 -35.80 -9.65
N LEU A 62 14.04 -36.44 -10.46
CA LEU A 62 13.25 -37.62 -10.05
C LEU A 62 14.12 -38.87 -9.79
N ARG A 63 15.38 -38.88 -10.23
CA ARG A 63 16.34 -39.95 -9.91
C ARG A 63 17.02 -39.74 -8.56
N ALA A 64 16.91 -38.54 -7.98
CA ALA A 64 17.33 -38.29 -6.61
C ALA A 64 16.40 -39.03 -5.63
N GLY A 65 16.86 -39.27 -4.40
CA GLY A 65 16.03 -39.85 -3.36
C GLY A 65 14.80 -38.97 -3.09
N SER A 66 13.69 -39.57 -2.66
CA SER A 66 12.45 -38.83 -2.38
C SER A 66 12.62 -37.70 -1.36
N GLN A 67 13.52 -37.87 -0.39
CA GLN A 67 13.86 -36.86 0.60
C GLN A 67 14.63 -35.68 -0.02
N GLU A 68 15.65 -35.99 -0.82
CA GLU A 68 16.46 -34.98 -1.51
C GLU A 68 15.60 -34.17 -2.48
N LEU A 69 14.71 -34.84 -3.23
CA LEU A 69 13.76 -34.16 -4.11
C LEU A 69 12.84 -33.19 -3.35
N ALA A 70 12.36 -33.57 -2.16
CA ALA A 70 11.52 -32.71 -1.33
C ALA A 70 12.28 -31.46 -0.87
N GLU A 71 13.52 -31.61 -0.43
CA GLU A 71 14.41 -30.50 -0.07
C GLU A 71 14.62 -29.56 -1.27
N GLN A 72 14.92 -30.11 -2.45
CA GLN A 72 15.11 -29.31 -3.67
C GLN A 72 13.85 -28.54 -4.09
N ILE A 73 12.65 -29.12 -3.88
CA ILE A 73 11.37 -28.44 -4.16
C ILE A 73 11.16 -27.28 -3.19
N VAL A 74 11.39 -27.50 -1.89
CA VAL A 74 11.27 -26.46 -0.87
C VAL A 74 12.21 -25.30 -1.16
N ASP A 75 13.46 -25.59 -1.53
CA ASP A 75 14.45 -24.58 -1.88
C ASP A 75 14.02 -23.76 -3.11
N ALA A 76 13.56 -24.41 -4.17
CA ALA A 76 13.10 -23.72 -5.38
C ALA A 76 11.88 -22.81 -5.10
N VAL A 77 10.91 -23.29 -4.31
CA VAL A 77 9.72 -22.50 -3.95
C VAL A 77 10.09 -21.31 -3.06
N ASN A 78 10.94 -21.51 -2.05
CA ASN A 78 11.42 -20.43 -1.19
C ASN A 78 12.22 -19.39 -1.99
N ALA A 79 13.04 -19.83 -2.96
CA ALA A 79 13.73 -18.93 -3.86
C ALA A 79 12.75 -18.10 -4.71
N ALA A 80 11.70 -18.73 -5.26
CA ALA A 80 10.69 -18.04 -6.05
C ALA A 80 9.91 -17.00 -5.22
N LEU A 81 9.55 -17.34 -3.97
CA LEU A 81 8.89 -16.42 -3.05
C LEU A 81 9.80 -15.27 -2.61
N SER A 82 11.10 -15.54 -2.42
CA SER A 82 12.10 -14.53 -2.10
C SER A 82 12.33 -13.55 -3.26
N ASP A 83 12.41 -14.07 -4.49
CA ASP A 83 12.50 -13.25 -5.70
C ASP A 83 11.22 -12.42 -5.90
N LEU A 84 10.05 -13.03 -5.72
CA LEU A 84 8.76 -12.31 -5.73
C LEU A 84 8.76 -11.19 -4.70
N ARG A 85 9.16 -11.45 -3.45
CA ARG A 85 9.22 -10.43 -2.39
C ARG A 85 10.23 -9.33 -2.72
N SER A 86 11.37 -9.68 -3.31
CA SER A 86 12.38 -8.71 -3.72
C SER A 86 11.86 -7.81 -4.85
N ARG A 87 11.13 -8.38 -5.82
CA ARG A 87 10.49 -7.64 -6.90
C ARG A 87 9.34 -6.79 -6.41
N VAL A 88 8.47 -7.31 -5.53
CA VAL A 88 7.37 -6.55 -4.90
C VAL A 88 7.89 -5.46 -3.97
N GLY A 89 9.00 -5.67 -3.27
CA GLY A 89 9.66 -4.65 -2.46
C GLY A 89 10.43 -3.60 -3.29
N ALA A 90 10.85 -3.95 -4.50
CA ALA A 90 11.44 -3.04 -5.48
C ALA A 90 10.38 -2.29 -6.30
N VAL A 91 9.14 -2.77 -6.36
CA VAL A 91 8.01 -1.95 -6.77
C VAL A 91 7.84 -0.88 -5.69
N PRO A 92 8.02 0.42 -6.03
CA PRO A 92 7.82 1.48 -5.07
C PRO A 92 6.43 1.29 -4.46
N SER A 93 6.39 1.19 -3.13
CA SER A 93 5.20 0.87 -2.35
C SER A 93 3.99 1.58 -2.93
N VAL A 94 2.91 0.83 -3.17
CA VAL A 94 1.61 1.37 -3.58
C VAL A 94 1.36 2.65 -2.76
N PRO A 95 1.18 3.82 -3.41
CA PRO A 95 0.99 5.09 -2.72
C PRO A 95 -0.33 5.00 -1.96
N GLY A 96 -0.23 4.65 -0.69
CA GLY A 96 -1.40 4.34 0.13
C GLY A 96 -1.06 3.99 1.56
N VAL A 97 0.00 3.21 1.80
CA VAL A 97 0.39 2.84 3.19
C VAL A 97 1.37 3.86 3.77
N THR A 98 2.43 4.22 3.05
CA THR A 98 3.39 5.26 3.46
C THR A 98 2.82 6.69 3.35
N GLY A 99 1.82 6.89 2.48
CA GLY A 99 1.12 8.16 2.36
C GLY A 99 0.10 8.40 3.48
N LEU A 100 -0.46 7.33 4.05
CA LEU A 100 -1.49 7.42 5.09
C LEU A 100 -0.92 8.04 6.37
N GLU A 101 0.29 7.67 6.77
CA GLU A 101 0.93 8.23 7.97
C GLU A 101 1.15 9.74 7.83
N ALA A 102 1.66 10.20 6.69
CA ALA A 102 1.84 11.62 6.39
C ALA A 102 0.52 12.39 6.25
N GLU A 103 -0.56 11.72 5.80
CA GLU A 103 -1.89 12.32 5.73
C GLU A 103 -2.52 12.44 7.13
N LEU A 104 -2.33 11.43 7.99
CA LEU A 104 -2.78 11.46 9.38
C LEU A 104 -2.05 12.53 10.20
N GLU A 105 -0.76 12.73 9.95
CA GLU A 105 0.03 13.79 10.59
C GLU A 105 -0.47 15.18 10.19
N ARG A 106 -0.70 15.41 8.88
CA ARG A 106 -1.32 16.66 8.38
C ARG A 106 -2.73 16.89 8.94
N LEU A 107 -3.57 15.86 9.02
CA LEU A 107 -4.92 15.97 9.57
C LEU A 107 -4.92 16.36 11.06
N GLN A 108 -3.96 15.85 11.84
CA GLN A 108 -3.80 16.20 13.25
C GLN A 108 -3.36 17.66 13.44
N GLU A 109 -2.41 18.15 12.65
CA GLU A 109 -1.99 19.56 12.68
C GLU A 109 -3.12 20.51 12.31
N GLU A 110 -3.92 20.14 11.30
CA GLU A 110 -5.06 20.94 10.85
C GLU A 110 -6.18 20.96 11.91
N ALA A 111 -6.41 19.83 12.61
CA ALA A 111 -7.38 19.75 13.70
C ALA A 111 -6.99 20.63 14.90
N LEU A 112 -5.71 20.66 15.29
CA LEU A 112 -5.22 21.52 16.37
C LEU A 112 -5.36 23.00 16.02
N THR A 113 -5.00 23.38 14.79
CA THR A 113 -5.13 24.75 14.31
C THR A 113 -6.58 25.22 14.27
N ARG A 114 -7.51 24.36 13.82
CA ARG A 114 -8.95 24.67 13.83
C ARG A 114 -9.52 24.79 15.24
N LEU A 115 -9.08 23.95 16.18
CA LEU A 115 -9.53 24.03 17.58
C LEU A 115 -9.12 25.35 18.23
N ASP A 116 -7.89 25.83 17.98
CA ASP A 116 -7.40 27.10 18.53
C ASP A 116 -8.21 28.30 18.00
N ALA A 117 -8.46 28.33 16.68
CA ALA A 117 -9.30 29.34 16.05
C ALA A 117 -10.75 29.33 16.57
N PHE A 118 -11.30 28.14 16.84
CA PHE A 118 -12.64 27.99 17.40
C PHE A 118 -12.72 28.50 18.86
N THR A 119 -11.74 28.17 19.70
CA THR A 119 -11.67 28.65 21.08
C THR A 119 -11.47 30.16 21.14
N GLY A 120 -10.64 30.73 20.26
CA GLY A 120 -10.48 32.18 20.13
C GLY A 120 -11.78 32.89 19.77
N ALA A 121 -12.53 32.36 18.79
CA ALA A 121 -13.81 32.94 18.37
C ALA A 121 -14.86 32.94 19.50
N ILE A 122 -14.90 31.89 20.33
CA ILE A 122 -15.77 31.85 21.52
C ILE A 122 -15.36 32.93 22.53
N GLY A 123 -14.06 33.09 22.78
CA GLY A 123 -13.53 34.13 23.68
C GLY A 123 -13.91 35.54 23.23
N ASP A 124 -13.80 35.82 21.93
CA ASP A 124 -14.15 37.12 21.36
C ASP A 124 -15.65 37.43 21.46
N VAL A 125 -16.51 36.42 21.30
CA VAL A 125 -17.96 36.57 21.46
C VAL A 125 -18.32 36.85 22.92
N LEU A 126 -17.71 36.13 23.88
CA LEU A 126 -17.95 36.34 25.30
C LEU A 126 -17.49 37.73 25.77
N ALA A 127 -16.29 38.16 25.36
CA ALA A 127 -15.77 39.49 25.66
C ALA A 127 -16.67 40.62 25.13
N ARG A 128 -17.32 40.40 23.98
CA ARG A 128 -18.24 41.38 23.37
C ARG A 128 -19.59 41.48 24.08
N ILE A 129 -20.02 40.41 24.76
CA ILE A 129 -21.25 40.41 25.57
C ILE A 129 -21.02 41.14 26.89
N GLU A 130 -19.88 40.90 27.54
CA GLU A 130 -19.53 41.54 28.83
C GLU A 130 -19.25 43.05 28.67
N GLY A 131 -18.59 43.45 27.58
CA GLY A 131 -18.30 44.87 27.29
C GLY A 131 -19.52 45.74 26.95
N ARG A 132 -20.72 45.16 26.81
CA ARG A 132 -21.97 45.91 26.52
C ARG A 132 -22.85 46.10 27.77
N ALA A 133 -22.49 45.47 28.89
CA ALA A 133 -23.26 45.52 30.14
C ALA A 133 -22.73 46.55 31.17
N GLY A 134 -21.68 47.31 30.83
CA GLY A 134 -21.17 48.45 31.60
C GLY A 134 -21.31 49.75 30.81
#